data_AF-A0A509LKI6-F1
#
_entry.id   AF-A0A509LKI6-F1
#
_cell.length_a   1.000
_cell.length_b   1.000
_cell.length_c   1.000
_cell.angle_alpha   90.00
_cell.angle_beta   90.00
_cell.angle_gamma   90.00
#
_symmetry.space_group_name_H-M   'P 1'
#
loop_
_entity.id
_entity.type
_entity.pdbx_description
1 polymer ?
#
loop_
_entity_poly.entity_id
_entity_poly.type
_entity_poly.pdbx_seq_one_letter_code
_entity_poly.pdbx_strand_id
1 'polypeptide(L)'
;MTKLTLAKAVLKEIQTTANATAREFGQGMATDLVPGEKLEVVDYTTYGYRKYSDDSYVSNAYRDNFGWKNTYYQNSLTTVSLPPELWVKKEKWEKYIEKHR
;
A
#
# COMPACT_ATOMS: atom_id res chain seq x y z
N MET A 1 1.93 -8.14 -28.36
CA MET A 1 2.00 -8.11 -26.89
C MET A 1 1.80 -9.52 -26.37
N THR A 2 2.68 -10.07 -25.52
CA THR A 2 2.50 -11.43 -24.97
C THR A 2 1.45 -11.42 -23.86
N LYS A 3 0.84 -12.58 -23.58
CA LYS A 3 -0.10 -12.72 -22.44
C LYS A 3 0.56 -12.38 -21.10
N LEU A 4 1.86 -12.63 -20.94
CA LEU A 4 2.61 -12.24 -19.75
C LEU A 4 2.77 -10.72 -19.62
N THR A 5 3.04 -10.02 -20.72
CA THR A 5 3.08 -8.55 -20.73
C THR A 5 1.71 -7.96 -20.40
N LEU A 6 0.64 -8.54 -20.95
CA LEU A 6 -0.73 -8.14 -20.63
C LEU A 6 -1.06 -8.35 -19.14
N ALA A 7 -0.70 -9.50 -18.57
CA ALA A 7 -0.91 -9.80 -17.15
C ALA A 7 -0.24 -8.75 -16.24
N LYS A 8 1.03 -8.43 -16.51
CA LYS A 8 1.77 -7.40 -15.77
C LYS A 8 1.14 -6.01 -15.92
N ALA A 9 0.65 -5.67 -17.12
CA ALA A 9 -0.03 -4.39 -17.36
C ALA A 9 -1.34 -4.29 -16.57
N VAL A 10 -2.14 -5.36 -16.52
CA VAL A 10 -3.39 -5.39 -15.74
C VAL A 10 -3.13 -5.26 -14.25
N LEU A 11 -2.14 -5.97 -13.69
CA LEU A 11 -1.81 -5.82 -12.27
C LEU A 11 -1.31 -4.41 -11.95
N LYS A 12 -0.54 -3.81 -12.85
CA LYS A 12 -0.10 -2.41 -12.72
C LYS A 12 -1.27 -1.43 -12.73
N GLU A 13 -2.27 -1.65 -13.58
CA GLU A 13 -3.50 -0.86 -13.63
C GLU A 13 -4.25 -0.93 -12.29
N ILE A 14 -4.49 -2.15 -11.78
CA ILE A 14 -5.15 -2.37 -10.49
C ILE A 14 -4.39 -1.68 -9.34
N GLN A 15 -3.06 -1.82 -9.29
CA GLN A 15 -2.24 -1.15 -8.29
C GLN A 15 -2.30 0.38 -8.44
N THR A 16 -2.36 0.90 -9.67
CA THR A 16 -2.46 2.34 -9.92
C THR A 16 -3.79 2.89 -9.40
N THR A 17 -4.88 2.16 -9.62
CA THR A 17 -6.20 2.49 -9.07
C THR A 17 -6.19 2.49 -7.54
N ALA A 18 -5.67 1.44 -6.90
CA ALA A 18 -5.59 1.39 -5.45
C ALA A 18 -4.70 2.51 -4.86
N ASN A 19 -3.59 2.83 -5.53
CA ASN A 19 -2.72 3.94 -5.15
C ASN A 19 -3.42 5.31 -5.27
N ALA A 20 -4.33 5.48 -6.23
CA ALA A 20 -5.13 6.69 -6.33
C ALA A 20 -6.06 6.83 -5.12
N THR A 21 -6.78 5.76 -4.77
CA THR A 21 -7.65 5.72 -3.58
C THR A 21 -6.88 5.99 -2.28
N ALA A 22 -5.70 5.40 -2.12
CA ALA A 22 -4.84 5.67 -0.96
C ALA A 22 -4.45 7.16 -0.87
N ARG A 23 -4.15 7.81 -2.00
CA ARG A 23 -3.79 9.23 -2.06
C ARG A 23 -4.94 10.18 -1.78
N GLU A 24 -6.13 9.85 -2.28
CA GLU A 24 -7.35 10.60 -1.96
C GLU A 24 -7.64 10.57 -0.46
N PHE A 25 -7.27 9.48 0.23
CA PHE A 25 -7.35 9.34 1.67
C PHE A 25 -6.16 9.98 2.44
N GLY A 26 -5.24 10.67 1.75
CA GLY A 26 -4.08 11.33 2.36
C GLY A 26 -2.90 10.40 2.69
N GLN A 27 -2.89 9.18 2.15
CA GLN A 27 -1.79 8.23 2.26
C GLN A 27 -0.93 8.20 0.99
N GLY A 28 0.28 7.63 1.06
CA GLY A 28 1.22 7.65 -0.07
C GLY A 28 0.85 6.69 -1.21
N MET A 29 0.69 5.42 -0.88
CA MET A 29 0.36 4.33 -1.80
C MET A 29 -0.33 3.18 -1.07
N ALA A 30 -1.09 2.36 -1.78
CA ALA A 30 -1.63 1.13 -1.22
C ALA A 30 -0.49 0.11 -1.07
N THR A 31 -0.21 -0.30 0.16
CA THR A 31 0.79 -1.33 0.47
C THR A 31 0.22 -2.73 0.46
N ASP A 32 -1.10 -2.84 0.69
CA ASP A 32 -1.82 -4.11 0.65
C ASP A 32 -3.20 -3.94 0.00
N LEU A 33 -3.69 -5.04 -0.58
CA LEU A 33 -4.97 -5.11 -1.30
C LEU A 33 -5.76 -6.29 -0.76
N VAL A 34 -6.98 -6.03 -0.31
CA VAL A 34 -7.88 -7.07 0.24
C VAL A 34 -9.20 -7.11 -0.54
N PRO A 35 -9.92 -8.24 -0.55
CA PRO A 35 -11.27 -8.27 -1.12
C PRO A 35 -12.24 -7.44 -0.27
N GLY A 36 -13.13 -6.69 -0.91
CA GLY A 36 -14.23 -5.98 -0.27
C GLY A 36 -15.35 -5.64 -1.25
N GLU A 37 -16.37 -4.92 -0.79
CA GLU A 37 -17.53 -4.58 -1.63
C GLU A 37 -17.27 -3.39 -2.56
N LYS A 38 -16.46 -2.44 -2.10
CA LYS A 38 -16.17 -1.19 -2.81
C LYS A 38 -14.69 -0.82 -2.69
N LEU A 39 -14.27 0.13 -3.52
CA LEU A 39 -12.91 0.65 -3.55
C LEU A 39 -12.72 1.72 -2.47
N GLU A 40 -12.08 1.37 -1.36
CA GLU A 40 -11.82 2.30 -0.25
C GLU A 40 -10.59 1.89 0.57
N VAL A 41 -10.07 2.81 1.39
CA VAL A 41 -9.08 2.48 2.41
C VAL A 41 -9.81 1.85 3.60
N VAL A 42 -9.41 0.65 3.99
CA VAL A 42 -10.02 -0.09 5.12
C VAL A 42 -9.14 -0.13 6.36
N ASP A 43 -7.83 0.02 6.19
CA ASP A 43 -6.88 0.13 7.29
C ASP A 43 -5.67 0.96 6.86
N TYR A 44 -5.09 1.69 7.80
CA TYR A 44 -3.87 2.44 7.55
C TYR A 44 -3.07 2.70 8.83
N THR A 45 -1.76 2.80 8.66
CA THR A 45 -0.86 3.40 9.64
C THR A 45 -0.29 4.69 9.06
N THR A 46 -0.39 5.76 9.82
CA THR A 46 0.12 7.08 9.41
C THR A 46 1.64 7.03 9.25
N TYR A 47 2.16 7.73 8.25
CA TYR A 47 3.59 7.92 8.10
C TYR A 47 4.15 8.90 9.14
N GLY A 48 5.41 8.76 9.52
CA GLY A 48 6.06 9.74 10.39
C GLY A 48 7.19 9.18 11.24
N TYR A 49 7.77 10.05 12.06
CA TYR A 49 8.81 9.65 13.01
C TYR A 49 8.19 9.05 14.26
N ARG A 50 8.74 7.93 14.73
CA ARG A 50 8.33 7.24 15.96
C ARG A 50 9.53 6.96 16.85
N LYS A 51 9.31 6.86 18.16
CA LYS A 51 10.38 6.48 19.11
C LYS A 51 10.60 4.97 19.10
N TYR A 52 11.85 4.54 19.28
CA TYR A 52 12.14 3.12 19.48
C TYR A 52 11.64 2.56 20.82
N SER A 53 11.53 3.40 21.86
CA SER A 53 11.22 2.94 23.21
C SER A 53 9.78 2.49 23.41
N ASP A 54 8.84 3.20 22.79
CA ASP A 54 7.40 3.08 23.06
C ASP A 54 6.53 3.20 21.80
N ASP A 55 7.15 3.31 20.63
CA ASP A 55 6.47 3.44 19.35
C ASP A 55 5.59 4.70 19.23
N SER A 56 5.74 5.72 20.09
CA SER A 56 4.94 6.94 19.98
C SER A 56 5.38 7.82 18.82
N TYR A 57 4.42 8.45 18.11
CA TYR A 57 4.71 9.46 17.09
C TYR A 57 5.37 10.68 17.71
N VAL A 58 6.35 11.24 16.99
CA VAL A 58 7.11 12.42 17.42
C VAL A 58 7.24 13.46 16.33
N SER A 59 7.39 14.71 16.75
CA SER A 59 7.61 15.83 15.83
C SER A 59 9.02 15.83 15.26
N ASN A 60 9.19 16.60 14.18
CA ASN A 60 10.51 16.88 13.60
C ASN A 60 11.50 17.43 14.64
N ALA A 61 11.04 18.35 15.49
CA ALA A 61 11.86 18.95 16.55
C ALA A 61 12.38 17.91 17.56
N TYR A 62 11.56 16.92 17.93
CA TYR A 62 12.03 15.82 18.78
C TYR A 62 13.12 15.01 18.05
N ARG A 63 12.86 14.65 16.78
CA ARG A 63 13.83 13.93 15.94
C ARG A 63 15.14 14.72 15.76
N ASP A 64 15.08 16.05 15.65
CA ASP A 64 16.26 16.92 15.52
C ASP A 64 17.08 16.98 16.81
N ASN A 65 16.40 17.00 17.97
CA ASN A 65 17.07 17.07 19.28
C ASN A 65 17.67 15.72 19.72
N PHE A 66 16.99 14.62 19.45
CA PHE A 66 17.38 13.29 19.96
C PHE A 66 18.04 12.39 18.91
N GLY A 67 17.89 12.72 17.62
CA GLY A 67 18.50 12.03 16.49
C GLY A 67 17.92 10.65 16.18
N TRP A 68 18.40 10.08 15.07
CA TRP A 68 18.01 8.75 14.56
C TRP A 68 18.33 7.58 15.50
N LYS A 69 19.15 7.78 16.53
CA LYS A 69 19.39 6.75 17.55
C LYS A 69 18.16 6.48 18.43
N ASN A 70 17.27 7.45 18.54
CA ASN A 70 16.08 7.38 19.40
C ASN A 70 14.77 7.31 18.58
N THR A 71 14.84 7.58 17.28
CA THR A 71 13.68 7.64 16.40
C THR A 71 13.91 6.87 15.12
N TYR A 72 12.84 6.34 14.54
CA TYR A 72 12.83 5.79 13.19
C TYR A 72 11.69 6.39 12.38
N TYR A 73 11.79 6.29 11.05
CA TYR A 73 10.73 6.72 10.16
C TYR A 73 9.85 5.51 9.79
N GLN A 74 8.56 5.62 10.07
CA GLN A 74 7.57 4.67 9.60
C GLN A 74 6.97 5.16 8.29
N ASN A 75 7.08 4.32 7.26
CA ASN A 75 6.30 4.50 6.05
C ASN A 75 4.82 4.24 6.34
N SER A 76 3.95 4.91 5.60
CA SER A 76 2.53 4.58 5.64
C SER A 76 2.32 3.15 5.18
N LEU A 77 1.57 2.39 5.96
CA LEU A 77 0.99 1.12 5.55
C LEU A 77 -0.47 1.42 5.26
N THR A 78 -0.96 1.08 4.07
CA THR A 78 -2.34 1.37 3.66
C THR A 78 -2.93 0.16 2.98
N THR A 79 -4.03 -0.32 3.52
CA THR A 79 -4.78 -1.45 3.00
C THR A 79 -6.00 -0.91 2.26
N VAL A 80 -6.10 -1.22 0.97
CA VAL A 80 -7.23 -0.83 0.12
C VAL A 80 -8.07 -2.05 -0.19
N SER A 81 -9.38 -1.96 0.03
CA SER A 81 -10.31 -2.97 -0.43
C SER A 81 -10.56 -2.83 -1.93
N LEU A 82 -10.59 -3.95 -2.64
CA LEU A 82 -10.96 -4.01 -4.04
C LEU A 82 -12.38 -4.59 -4.18
N PRO A 83 -13.25 -3.98 -5.01
CA PRO A 83 -14.54 -4.56 -5.35
C PRO A 83 -14.38 -5.93 -6.03
N PRO A 84 -15.40 -6.81 -6.01
CA PRO A 84 -15.28 -8.19 -6.47
C PRO A 84 -14.75 -8.32 -7.90
N GLU A 85 -15.16 -7.43 -8.79
CA GLU A 85 -14.70 -7.40 -10.20
C GLU A 85 -13.19 -7.21 -10.32
N LEU A 86 -12.61 -6.29 -9.54
CA LEU A 86 -11.17 -6.03 -9.55
C LEU A 86 -10.40 -7.13 -8.82
N TRP A 87 -10.94 -7.66 -7.73
CA TRP A 87 -10.31 -8.76 -6.98
C TRP A 87 -10.17 -10.01 -7.85
N VAL A 88 -11.26 -10.44 -8.50
CA VAL A 88 -11.25 -11.61 -9.40
C VAL A 88 -10.30 -11.37 -10.58
N LYS A 89 -10.26 -10.14 -11.14
CA LYS A 89 -9.32 -9.77 -12.20
C LYS A 89 -7.87 -9.89 -11.72
N LYS A 90 -7.55 -9.42 -10.51
CA LYS A 90 -6.22 -9.52 -9.88
C LYS A 90 -5.80 -10.98 -9.73
N GLU A 91 -6.60 -11.80 -9.03
CA GLU A 91 -6.27 -13.21 -8.78
C GLU A 91 -6.03 -14.00 -10.06
N LYS A 92 -6.86 -13.76 -11.10
CA LYS A 92 -6.72 -14.41 -12.40
C LYS A 92 -5.34 -14.17 -13.01
N TRP A 93 -4.87 -12.92 -12.98
CA TRP A 93 -3.59 -12.55 -13.60
C TRP A 93 -2.39 -12.90 -12.74
N GLU A 94 -2.51 -12.88 -11.41
CA GLU A 94 -1.48 -13.38 -10.50
C GLU A 94 -1.23 -14.89 -10.72
N LYS A 95 -2.30 -15.69 -10.73
CA LYS A 95 -2.21 -17.13 -11.04
C LYS A 95 -1.60 -17.38 -12.42
N TYR A 96 -1.93 -16.53 -13.40
CA TYR A 96 -1.33 -16.63 -14.73
C TYR A 96 0.19 -16.38 -14.69
N ILE A 97 0.65 -15.33 -14.01
CA ILE A 97 2.09 -15.02 -13.89
C ILE A 97 2.82 -16.13 -13.15
N GLU A 98 2.28 -16.63 -12.05
CA GLU A 98 2.88 -17.70 -11.26
C GLU A 98 3.08 -18.97 -12.08
N LYS A 99 2.08 -19.36 -12.88
CA LYS A 99 2.17 -20.54 -13.76
C LYS A 99 3.24 -20.41 -14.87
N HIS A 100 3.62 -19.18 -15.23
CA HIS A 100 4.55 -18.91 -16.34
C HIS A 100 5.83 -18.21 -15.86
N ARG A 101 6.15 -18.33 -14.56
CA ARG A 101 7.40 -17.88 -13.95
C ARG A 101 8.42 -19.01 -13.96
#